data_AF-A0A443LRS8-F1
#
_entry.id   AF-A0A443LRS8-F1
#
_cell.length_a   1.000
_cell.length_b   1.000
_cell.length_c   1.000
_cell.angle_alpha   90.00
_cell.angle_beta   90.00
_cell.angle_gamma   90.00
#
_symmetry.space_group_name_H-M   'P 1'
#
loop_
_entity.id
_entity.type
_entity.pdbx_description
1 polymer ?
#
loop_
_entity_poly.entity_id
_entity_poly.type
_entity_poly.pdbx_seq_one_letter_code
_entity_poly.pdbx_strand_id
1 'polypeptide(L)'
;MDGTPDARRLPKLLVVGFPKSGTSTIQRALEESGLVSAHWMWRNRPVGRLIYDGWFSRGDPLALLEGVDAVTQMDFCMPSQGVNLWPNLDIALLLTIRRLHPDCRFILNYRPPKATESSFGRWNTLVERITESDIPGLPRGRGGRPGEIARWIGAHLDAMRQIFAGDPNFLELDITAPDAAERLGTFLGHEIHWWGVANANPDGKR
;
A
#
# COMPACT_ATOMS: atom_id res chain seq x y z
N MET A 1 -21.36 -32.88 10.83
CA MET A 1 -21.03 -31.87 9.83
C MET A 1 -19.73 -31.25 10.30
N ASP A 2 -18.62 -31.80 9.79
CA ASP A 2 -17.27 -31.43 10.19
C ASP A 2 -16.95 -30.04 9.64
N GLY A 3 -17.03 -29.04 10.52
CA GLY A 3 -16.48 -27.71 10.27
C GLY A 3 -14.97 -27.79 10.30
N THR A 4 -14.37 -28.19 9.19
CA THR A 4 -12.96 -27.91 8.94
C THR A 4 -12.82 -26.40 8.89
N PRO A 5 -11.91 -25.77 9.68
CA PRO A 5 -11.62 -24.37 9.50
C PRO A 5 -11.16 -24.17 8.06
N ASP A 6 -11.78 -23.21 7.40
CA ASP A 6 -11.51 -22.77 6.03
C ASP A 6 -10.00 -22.75 5.75
N ALA A 7 -9.63 -23.22 4.56
CA ALA A 7 -8.25 -23.21 4.10
C ALA A 7 -7.63 -21.84 4.36
N ARG A 8 -6.40 -21.79 4.92
CA ARG A 8 -5.71 -20.55 5.34
C ARG A 8 -6.08 -19.34 4.47
N ARG A 9 -6.98 -18.49 4.97
CA ARG A 9 -7.44 -17.31 4.24
C ARG A 9 -6.29 -16.33 4.14
N LEU A 10 -5.75 -16.15 2.93
CA LEU A 10 -4.69 -15.18 2.62
C LEU A 10 -5.29 -13.91 1.99
N PRO A 11 -4.58 -12.77 2.05
CA PRO A 11 -5.04 -11.53 1.43
C PRO A 11 -5.38 -11.72 -0.05
N LYS A 12 -6.52 -11.19 -0.46
CA LYS A 12 -6.95 -11.12 -1.87
C LYS A 12 -6.91 -9.70 -2.42
N LEU A 13 -6.52 -8.72 -1.59
CA LEU A 13 -6.40 -7.33 -1.98
C LEU A 13 -5.09 -6.73 -1.45
N LEU A 14 -4.31 -6.10 -2.32
CA LEU A 14 -3.08 -5.41 -1.96
C LEU A 14 -3.08 -3.97 -2.47
N VAL A 15 -2.92 -3.03 -1.55
CA VAL A 15 -2.71 -1.62 -1.87
C VAL A 15 -1.22 -1.38 -2.06
N VAL A 16 -0.82 -0.94 -3.25
CA VAL A 16 0.58 -0.85 -3.69
C VAL A 16 1.05 0.58 -3.93
N GLY A 17 0.22 1.59 -3.65
CA GLY A 17 0.64 2.99 -3.71
C GLY A 17 1.58 3.40 -2.56
N PHE A 18 1.96 4.67 -2.58
CA PHE A 18 2.89 5.25 -1.59
C PHE A 18 2.20 5.49 -0.23
N PRO A 19 2.95 5.61 0.88
CA PRO A 19 2.40 6.18 2.11
C PRO A 19 1.85 7.59 1.81
N LYS A 20 0.92 8.07 2.64
CA LYS A 20 0.28 9.40 2.48
C LYS A 20 -0.50 9.59 1.16
N SER A 21 -0.80 8.52 0.45
CA SER A 21 -1.68 8.51 -0.74
C SER A 21 -3.06 7.90 -0.46
N GLY A 22 -3.56 7.98 0.79
CA GLY A 22 -4.90 7.52 1.16
C GLY A 22 -5.00 6.10 1.71
N THR A 23 -3.87 5.46 2.06
CA THR A 23 -3.83 4.10 2.60
C THR A 23 -4.72 3.91 3.83
N SER A 24 -4.75 4.87 4.77
CA SER A 24 -5.63 4.80 5.96
C SER A 24 -7.11 5.07 5.65
N THR A 25 -7.42 5.84 4.61
CA THR A 25 -8.80 6.01 4.13
C THR A 25 -9.30 4.68 3.56
N ILE A 26 -8.49 4.01 2.75
CA ILE A 26 -8.83 2.69 2.22
C ILE A 26 -8.97 1.67 3.36
N GLN A 27 -8.05 1.64 4.32
CA GLN A 27 -8.16 0.78 5.51
C GLN A 27 -9.52 0.93 6.18
N ARG A 28 -9.89 2.17 6.54
CA ARG A 28 -11.15 2.43 7.22
C ARG A 28 -12.37 2.07 6.38
N ALA A 29 -12.34 2.37 5.08
CA ALA A 29 -13.41 2.01 4.16
C ALA A 29 -13.64 0.50 4.11
N LEU A 30 -12.56 -0.29 4.03
CA LEU A 30 -12.64 -1.76 4.01
C LEU A 30 -13.10 -2.33 5.36
N GLU A 31 -12.61 -1.80 6.47
CA GLU A 31 -13.00 -2.22 7.83
C GLU A 31 -14.47 -1.91 8.14
N GLU A 32 -14.95 -0.70 7.81
CA GLU A 32 -16.37 -0.35 7.95
C GLU A 32 -17.26 -1.14 6.98
N SER A 33 -16.67 -1.68 5.90
CA SER A 33 -17.29 -2.64 4.99
C SER A 33 -17.16 -4.11 5.42
N GLY A 34 -16.63 -4.40 6.61
CA GLY A 34 -16.58 -5.75 7.18
C GLY A 34 -15.37 -6.60 6.77
N LEU A 35 -14.36 -6.01 6.12
CA LEU A 35 -13.15 -6.73 5.71
C LEU A 35 -12.03 -6.58 6.75
N VAL A 36 -11.32 -7.68 7.02
CA VAL A 36 -10.15 -7.67 7.90
C VAL A 36 -8.95 -7.13 7.15
N SER A 37 -8.50 -5.94 7.50
CA SER A 37 -7.44 -5.25 6.77
C SER A 37 -6.17 -5.12 7.61
N ALA A 38 -5.01 -5.43 7.03
CA ALA A 38 -3.69 -5.22 7.62
C ALA A 38 -3.07 -3.93 7.09
N HIS A 39 -2.75 -3.00 7.98
CA HIS A 39 -2.02 -1.77 7.64
C HIS A 39 -0.51 -1.99 7.77
N TRP A 40 0.29 -0.94 8.02
CA TRP A 40 1.75 -1.08 8.16
C TRP A 40 2.19 -2.06 9.29
N MET A 41 1.31 -2.34 10.26
CA MET A 41 1.47 -3.40 11.26
C MET A 41 0.35 -4.43 11.19
N TRP A 42 0.69 -5.69 11.46
CA TRP A 42 -0.26 -6.76 11.73
C TRP A 42 0.25 -7.63 12.86
N ARG A 43 -0.57 -7.83 13.91
CA ARG A 43 -0.20 -8.59 15.12
C ARG A 43 1.18 -8.19 15.68
N ASN A 44 1.41 -6.88 15.84
CA ASN A 44 2.65 -6.27 16.33
C ASN A 44 3.91 -6.54 15.47
N ARG A 45 3.75 -6.93 14.20
CA ARG A 45 4.86 -7.09 13.25
C ARG A 45 4.66 -6.17 12.04
N PRO A 46 5.71 -5.55 11.49
CA PRO A 46 5.61 -4.79 10.25
C PRO A 46 5.14 -5.68 9.11
N VAL A 47 4.09 -5.27 8.39
CA VAL A 47 3.56 -6.07 7.27
C VAL A 47 4.60 -6.28 6.18
N GLY A 48 5.43 -5.28 5.88
CA GLY A 48 6.52 -5.47 4.93
C GLY A 48 7.51 -6.56 5.34
N ARG A 49 7.73 -6.75 6.66
CA ARG A 49 8.58 -7.84 7.18
C ARG A 49 7.90 -9.18 7.00
N LEU A 50 6.60 -9.26 7.29
CA LEU A 50 5.79 -10.48 7.05
C LEU A 50 5.89 -10.92 5.60
N ILE A 51 5.81 -9.97 4.67
CA ILE A 51 5.83 -10.22 3.24
C ILE A 51 7.20 -10.76 2.80
N TYR A 52 8.29 -10.08 3.15
CA TYR A 52 9.63 -10.56 2.80
C TYR A 52 9.96 -11.90 3.49
N ASP A 53 9.59 -12.08 4.76
CA ASP A 53 9.78 -13.34 5.47
C ASP A 53 9.01 -14.48 4.81
N GLY A 54 7.76 -14.25 4.41
CA GLY A 54 6.95 -15.22 3.66
C GLY A 54 7.66 -15.65 2.38
N TRP A 55 8.16 -14.69 1.61
CA TRP A 55 8.88 -14.99 0.38
C TRP A 55 10.15 -15.80 0.63
N PHE A 56 11.07 -15.27 1.44
CA PHE A 56 12.40 -15.87 1.60
C PHE A 56 12.41 -17.15 2.45
N SER A 57 11.42 -17.36 3.33
CA SER A 57 11.36 -18.56 4.19
C SER A 57 10.34 -19.60 3.75
N ARG A 58 9.29 -19.21 3.02
CA ARG A 58 8.18 -20.10 2.62
C ARG A 58 7.97 -20.20 1.11
N GLY A 59 8.61 -19.33 0.32
CA GLY A 59 8.39 -19.26 -1.13
C GLY A 59 7.04 -18.62 -1.51
N ASP A 60 6.33 -18.01 -0.57
CA ASP A 60 5.07 -17.30 -0.80
C ASP A 60 5.04 -16.01 0.04
N PRO A 61 5.03 -14.82 -0.59
CA PRO A 61 5.03 -13.55 0.12
C PRO A 61 3.81 -13.35 1.04
N LEU A 62 2.69 -14.04 0.81
CA LEU A 62 1.48 -13.87 1.63
C LEU A 62 1.37 -14.89 2.77
N ALA A 63 2.27 -15.88 2.85
CA ALA A 63 2.16 -17.01 3.77
C ALA A 63 2.08 -16.67 5.27
N LEU A 64 2.49 -15.46 5.67
CA LEU A 64 2.48 -15.02 7.07
C LEU A 64 1.35 -14.02 7.40
N LEU A 65 0.40 -13.84 6.47
CA LEU A 65 -0.74 -12.92 6.59
C LEU A 65 -2.09 -13.66 6.70
N GLU A 66 -2.09 -14.85 7.30
CA GLU A 66 -3.31 -15.64 7.52
C GLU A 66 -4.38 -14.85 8.28
N GLY A 67 -5.62 -14.93 7.81
CA GLY A 67 -6.78 -14.27 8.38
C GLY A 67 -6.98 -12.82 7.91
N VAL A 68 -6.14 -12.31 7.02
CA VAL A 68 -6.27 -10.96 6.44
C VAL A 68 -6.96 -11.03 5.08
N ASP A 69 -7.92 -10.14 4.84
CA ASP A 69 -8.58 -9.96 3.53
C ASP A 69 -7.79 -9.02 2.63
N ALA A 70 -7.28 -7.93 3.20
CA ALA A 70 -6.60 -6.86 2.47
C ALA A 70 -5.34 -6.37 3.17
N VAL A 71 -4.27 -6.10 2.43
CA VAL A 71 -3.13 -5.32 2.91
C VAL A 71 -3.26 -3.91 2.36
N THR A 72 -3.38 -2.92 3.23
CA THR A 72 -3.61 -1.51 2.82
C THR A 72 -2.37 -0.65 2.88
N GLN A 73 -1.32 -1.12 3.55
CA GLN A 73 0.01 -0.52 3.53
C GLN A 73 1.04 -1.56 3.94
N MET A 74 2.14 -1.63 3.19
CA MET A 74 3.21 -2.60 3.43
C MET A 74 4.61 -1.98 3.53
N ASP A 75 4.72 -0.67 3.30
CA ASP A 75 5.96 0.06 3.53
C ASP A 75 6.17 0.34 5.02
N PHE A 76 7.42 0.27 5.46
CA PHE A 76 7.82 0.65 6.80
C PHE A 76 9.29 1.06 6.82
N CYS A 77 9.53 2.35 7.06
CA CYS A 77 10.86 2.96 7.04
C CYS A 77 11.18 3.56 8.42
N MET A 78 12.12 2.94 9.13
CA MET A 78 12.65 3.33 10.44
C MET A 78 14.16 3.04 10.47
N PRO A 79 14.98 3.86 9.76
CA PRO A 79 16.43 3.65 9.66
C PRO A 79 17.15 3.66 11.01
N SER A 80 16.66 4.44 11.99
CA SER A 80 17.19 4.43 13.37
C SER A 80 17.06 3.07 14.08
N GLN A 81 16.19 2.19 13.59
CA GLN A 81 16.02 0.81 14.07
C GLN A 81 16.60 -0.21 13.07
N GLY A 82 17.30 0.24 12.03
CA GLY A 82 17.80 -0.62 10.95
C GLY A 82 16.72 -1.22 10.06
N VAL A 83 15.51 -0.64 10.03
CA VAL A 83 14.38 -1.18 9.26
C VAL A 83 14.06 -0.30 8.07
N ASN A 84 14.05 -0.88 6.88
CA ASN A 84 13.69 -0.21 5.63
C ASN A 84 13.02 -1.22 4.68
N LEU A 85 11.69 -1.15 4.59
CA LEU A 85 10.87 -2.16 3.92
C LEU A 85 9.93 -1.47 2.93
N TRP A 86 9.98 -1.87 1.66
CA TRP A 86 9.16 -1.31 0.58
C TRP A 86 8.62 -2.38 -0.39
N PRO A 87 7.87 -3.40 0.06
CA PRO A 87 7.37 -4.42 -0.85
C PRO A 87 6.40 -3.87 -1.91
N ASN A 88 5.74 -2.73 -1.64
CA ASN A 88 4.90 -2.02 -2.61
C ASN A 88 5.70 -1.43 -3.78
N LEU A 89 7.01 -1.22 -3.62
CA LEU A 89 7.89 -0.72 -4.68
C LEU A 89 8.76 -1.82 -5.32
N ASP A 90 8.69 -3.05 -4.78
CA ASP A 90 9.44 -4.20 -5.31
C ASP A 90 8.64 -4.88 -6.42
N ILE A 91 8.88 -4.46 -7.66
CA ILE A 91 8.19 -4.98 -8.85
C ILE A 91 8.33 -6.51 -8.97
N ALA A 92 9.51 -7.07 -8.69
CA ALA A 92 9.74 -8.50 -8.82
C ALA A 92 8.88 -9.29 -7.82
N LEU A 93 8.74 -8.76 -6.60
CA LEU A 93 7.90 -9.34 -5.58
C LEU A 93 6.41 -9.20 -5.91
N LEU A 94 5.94 -8.04 -6.40
CA LEU A 94 4.56 -7.85 -6.83
C LEU A 94 4.17 -8.80 -7.97
N LEU A 95 5.04 -8.98 -8.97
CA LEU A 95 4.85 -9.94 -10.04
C LEU A 95 4.84 -11.39 -9.53
N THR A 96 5.65 -11.69 -8.51
CA THR A 96 5.65 -12.99 -7.85
C THR A 96 4.33 -13.26 -7.14
N ILE A 97 3.78 -12.28 -6.42
CA ILE A 97 2.45 -12.40 -5.79
C ILE A 97 1.39 -12.63 -6.86
N ARG A 98 1.36 -11.82 -7.92
CA ARG A 98 0.42 -11.98 -9.04
C ARG A 98 0.46 -13.38 -9.66
N ARG A 99 1.66 -13.95 -9.79
CA ARG A 99 1.85 -15.31 -10.33
C ARG A 99 1.35 -16.40 -9.36
N LEU A 100 1.60 -16.25 -8.06
CA LEU A 100 1.24 -17.25 -7.05
C LEU A 100 -0.23 -17.16 -6.63
N HIS A 101 -0.82 -15.97 -6.69
CA HIS A 101 -2.19 -15.65 -6.28
C HIS A 101 -2.90 -14.93 -7.44
N PRO A 102 -3.29 -15.65 -8.51
CA PRO A 102 -3.84 -15.04 -9.72
C PRO A 102 -5.18 -14.33 -9.52
N ASP A 103 -5.88 -14.60 -8.42
CA ASP A 103 -7.12 -13.94 -8.00
C ASP A 103 -6.88 -12.75 -7.05
N CYS A 104 -5.63 -12.48 -6.68
CA CYS A 104 -5.27 -11.32 -5.88
C CYS A 104 -5.40 -10.03 -6.71
N ARG A 105 -6.11 -9.06 -6.15
CA ARG A 105 -6.33 -7.73 -6.70
C ARG A 105 -5.31 -6.73 -6.17
N PHE A 106 -4.86 -5.83 -7.03
CA PHE A 106 -3.90 -4.78 -6.73
C PHE A 106 -4.54 -3.41 -6.91
N ILE A 107 -4.41 -2.53 -5.92
CA ILE A 107 -4.85 -1.13 -6.01
C ILE A 107 -3.62 -0.24 -5.99
N LEU A 108 -3.34 0.43 -7.11
CA LEU A 108 -2.44 1.57 -7.14
C LEU A 108 -3.22 2.81 -6.69
N ASN A 109 -3.30 3.01 -5.39
CA ASN A 109 -3.89 4.21 -4.83
C ASN A 109 -2.92 5.39 -4.98
N TYR A 110 -3.42 6.50 -5.48
CA TYR A 110 -2.61 7.69 -5.64
C TYR A 110 -3.42 8.96 -5.39
N ARG A 111 -2.68 10.04 -5.31
CA ARG A 111 -3.14 11.42 -5.49
C ARG A 111 -2.03 12.15 -6.27
N PRO A 112 -2.26 13.34 -6.83
CA PRO A 112 -1.26 14.03 -7.63
C PRO A 112 0.14 14.07 -6.96
N PRO A 113 1.24 13.71 -7.64
CA PRO A 113 2.55 13.54 -7.00
C PRO A 113 3.03 14.76 -6.20
N LYS A 114 2.80 15.98 -6.70
CA LYS A 114 3.10 17.23 -5.98
C LYS A 114 2.32 17.36 -4.67
N ALA A 115 1.05 16.95 -4.68
CA ALA A 115 0.25 16.92 -3.46
C ALA A 115 0.87 15.92 -2.49
N THR A 116 1.19 14.69 -2.93
CA THR A 116 1.84 13.65 -2.11
C THR A 116 3.15 14.12 -1.48
N GLU A 117 4.07 14.66 -2.27
CA GLU A 117 5.31 15.30 -1.79
C GLU A 117 5.04 16.35 -0.71
N SER A 118 4.06 17.21 -0.91
CA SER A 118 3.69 18.22 0.09
C SER A 118 3.23 17.61 1.43
N SER A 119 2.63 16.41 1.44
CA SER A 119 2.33 15.73 2.72
C SER A 119 3.50 14.96 3.29
N PHE A 120 4.47 14.55 2.48
CA PHE A 120 5.72 14.01 3.02
C PHE A 120 6.44 15.09 3.81
N GLY A 121 6.57 16.30 3.23
CA GLY A 121 7.21 17.44 3.89
C GLY A 121 6.54 17.89 5.19
N ARG A 122 5.22 17.72 5.34
CA ARG A 122 4.51 18.00 6.60
C ARG A 122 4.72 16.94 7.68
N TRP A 123 5.23 15.76 7.32
CA TRP A 123 5.58 14.72 8.27
C TRP A 123 7.09 14.78 8.51
N ASN A 124 7.50 15.64 9.45
CA ASN A 124 8.89 16.08 9.62
C ASN A 124 9.94 14.97 9.56
N THR A 125 9.67 13.79 10.13
CA THR A 125 10.63 12.68 10.15
C THR A 125 10.55 11.77 8.93
N LEU A 126 9.52 11.85 8.07
CA LEU A 126 9.46 10.97 6.89
C LEU A 126 10.52 11.34 5.85
N VAL A 127 10.66 12.62 5.51
CA VAL A 127 11.62 13.08 4.49
C VAL A 127 13.06 12.74 4.90
N GLU A 128 13.39 12.92 6.16
CA GLU A 128 14.68 12.51 6.75
C GLU A 128 14.88 11.00 6.59
N ARG A 129 13.94 10.18 7.09
CA ARG A 129 14.05 8.71 7.03
C ARG A 129 14.20 8.17 5.61
N ILE A 130 13.47 8.71 4.63
CA ILE A 130 13.62 8.27 3.23
C ILE A 130 14.93 8.74 2.60
N THR A 131 15.44 9.92 2.98
CA THR A 131 16.72 10.44 2.47
C THR A 131 17.90 9.64 3.03
N GLU A 132 17.80 9.12 4.26
CA GLU A 132 18.81 8.29 4.90
C GLU A 132 18.81 6.82 4.44
N SER A 133 17.81 6.42 3.68
CA SER A 133 17.56 5.02 3.30
C SER A 133 17.78 4.78 1.82
N ASP A 134 18.15 3.54 1.46
CA ASP A 134 18.19 3.07 0.09
C ASP A 134 16.84 2.44 -0.26
N ILE A 135 16.03 3.15 -1.05
CA ILE A 135 14.65 2.75 -1.36
C ILE A 135 14.56 2.45 -2.87
N PRO A 136 13.77 1.46 -3.32
CA PRO A 136 13.57 1.22 -4.75
C PRO A 136 13.18 2.50 -5.50
N GLY A 137 14.01 2.89 -6.47
CA GLY A 137 13.83 4.11 -7.26
C GLY A 137 14.23 5.43 -6.56
N LEU A 138 14.66 5.41 -5.30
CA LEU A 138 15.16 6.57 -4.56
C LEU A 138 16.44 6.20 -3.79
N PRO A 139 17.62 6.41 -4.40
CA PRO A 139 18.90 6.17 -3.75
C PRO A 139 19.11 7.05 -2.52
N ARG A 140 19.86 6.56 -1.53
CA ARG A 140 20.25 7.34 -0.34
C ARG A 140 20.83 8.71 -0.73
N GLY A 141 20.44 9.73 0.04
CA GLY A 141 20.81 11.13 -0.17
C GLY A 141 19.92 11.87 -1.17
N ARG A 142 18.90 11.21 -1.73
CA ARG A 142 17.88 11.82 -2.61
C ARG A 142 16.54 11.95 -1.88
N GLY A 143 15.68 12.84 -2.38
CA GLY A 143 14.35 13.11 -1.81
C GLY A 143 14.31 14.35 -0.91
N GLY A 144 15.45 14.94 -0.58
CA GLY A 144 15.55 16.15 0.24
C GLY A 144 15.36 17.46 -0.53
N ARG A 145 15.40 17.45 -1.87
CA ARG A 145 15.26 18.65 -2.69
C ARG A 145 13.86 18.78 -3.31
N PRO A 146 13.35 20.00 -3.54
CA PRO A 146 12.04 20.20 -4.16
C PRO A 146 11.86 19.43 -5.48
N GLY A 147 10.77 18.67 -5.58
CA GLY A 147 10.39 17.91 -6.76
C GLY A 147 11.09 16.56 -6.92
N GLU A 148 12.09 16.20 -6.10
CA GLU A 148 12.71 14.88 -6.17
C GLU A 148 11.72 13.77 -5.80
N ILE A 149 10.95 13.98 -4.72
CA ILE A 149 9.91 13.02 -4.28
C ILE A 149 8.80 12.95 -5.33
N ALA A 150 8.34 14.09 -5.85
CA ALA A 150 7.30 14.09 -6.87
C ALA A 150 7.72 13.36 -8.16
N ARG A 151 8.98 13.51 -8.61
CA ARG A 151 9.52 12.76 -9.76
C ARG A 151 9.59 11.26 -9.48
N TRP A 152 10.09 10.88 -8.30
CA TRP A 152 10.18 9.48 -7.89
C TRP A 152 8.81 8.80 -7.85
N ILE A 153 7.82 9.45 -7.22
CA ILE A 153 6.44 8.96 -7.17
C ILE A 153 5.87 8.84 -8.59
N GLY A 154 5.98 9.90 -9.41
CA GLY A 154 5.47 9.90 -10.77
C GLY A 154 6.04 8.77 -11.63
N ALA A 155 7.37 8.57 -11.59
CA ALA A 155 8.03 7.50 -12.33
C ALA A 155 7.56 6.11 -11.88
N HIS A 156 7.32 5.90 -10.60
CA HIS A 156 6.77 4.64 -10.11
C HIS A 156 5.32 4.41 -10.56
N LEU A 157 4.47 5.45 -10.54
CA LEU A 157 3.10 5.34 -11.09
C LEU A 157 3.13 4.96 -12.58
N ASP A 158 3.99 5.58 -13.37
CA ASP A 158 4.15 5.27 -14.80
C ASP A 158 4.64 3.84 -15.04
N ALA A 159 5.59 3.36 -14.22
CA ALA A 159 6.05 1.98 -14.30
C ALA A 159 4.92 0.99 -13.97
N MET A 160 4.15 1.23 -12.91
CA MET A 160 3.03 0.37 -12.51
C MET A 160 1.94 0.31 -13.59
N ARG A 161 1.62 1.44 -14.23
CA ARG A 161 0.69 1.48 -15.38
C ARG A 161 1.14 0.59 -16.54
N GLN A 162 2.44 0.57 -16.82
CA GLN A 162 3.00 -0.29 -17.88
C GLN A 162 2.98 -1.78 -17.49
N ILE A 163 3.37 -2.09 -16.25
CA ILE A 163 3.48 -3.47 -15.75
C ILE A 163 2.12 -4.17 -15.63
N PHE A 164 1.09 -3.43 -15.22
CA PHE A 164 -0.27 -3.93 -15.01
C PHE A 164 -1.22 -3.55 -16.16
N ALA A 165 -0.69 -3.11 -17.31
CA ALA A 165 -1.51 -2.75 -18.46
C ALA A 165 -2.44 -3.89 -18.87
N GLY A 166 -3.76 -3.61 -18.87
CA GLY A 166 -4.79 -4.56 -19.25
C GLY A 166 -5.07 -5.67 -18.22
N ASP A 167 -4.50 -5.61 -17.02
CA ASP A 167 -4.77 -6.59 -15.98
C ASP A 167 -6.14 -6.30 -15.31
N PRO A 168 -7.12 -7.22 -15.40
CA PRO A 168 -8.43 -7.01 -14.77
C PRO A 168 -8.38 -7.02 -13.24
N ASN A 169 -7.30 -7.53 -12.65
CA ASN A 169 -7.06 -7.54 -11.20
C ASN A 169 -6.23 -6.33 -10.74
N PHE A 170 -6.13 -5.28 -11.55
CA PHE A 170 -5.45 -4.04 -11.19
C PHE A 170 -6.38 -2.84 -11.31
N LEU A 171 -6.39 -2.00 -10.27
CA LEU A 171 -7.11 -0.74 -10.23
C LEU A 171 -6.15 0.41 -9.92
N GLU A 172 -6.02 1.36 -10.85
CA GLU A 172 -5.45 2.68 -10.55
C GLU A 172 -6.55 3.59 -9.98
N LEU A 173 -6.39 4.02 -8.73
CA LEU A 173 -7.41 4.75 -7.98
C LEU A 173 -6.88 6.10 -7.50
N ASP A 174 -7.39 7.19 -8.07
CA ASP A 174 -7.24 8.52 -7.48
C ASP A 174 -8.14 8.60 -6.25
N ILE A 175 -7.55 8.58 -5.07
CA ILE A 175 -8.28 8.62 -3.79
C ILE A 175 -9.02 9.94 -3.56
N THR A 176 -8.72 10.97 -4.36
CA THR A 176 -9.37 12.29 -4.27
C THR A 176 -10.53 12.45 -5.25
N ALA A 177 -10.72 11.49 -6.17
CA ALA A 177 -11.81 11.55 -7.11
C ALA A 177 -13.17 11.39 -6.40
N PRO A 178 -14.21 12.12 -6.83
CA PRO A 178 -15.53 12.06 -6.19
C PRO A 178 -16.20 10.67 -6.30
N ASP A 179 -15.81 9.87 -7.29
CA ASP A 179 -16.29 8.52 -7.57
C ASP A 179 -15.37 7.42 -7.00
N ALA A 180 -14.35 7.77 -6.21
CA ALA A 180 -13.33 6.80 -5.78
C ALA A 180 -13.90 5.63 -4.97
N ALA A 181 -14.91 5.88 -4.11
CA ALA A 181 -15.60 4.83 -3.34
C ALA A 181 -16.35 3.84 -4.26
N GLU A 182 -17.08 4.38 -5.24
CA GLU A 182 -17.85 3.60 -6.20
C GLU A 182 -16.93 2.73 -7.07
N ARG A 183 -15.83 3.30 -7.56
CA ARG A 183 -14.81 2.58 -8.33
C ARG A 183 -14.16 1.47 -7.51
N LEU A 184 -13.83 1.74 -6.25
CA LEU A 184 -13.31 0.73 -5.33
C LEU A 184 -14.32 -0.40 -5.14
N GLY A 185 -15.57 -0.08 -4.82
CA GLY A 185 -16.60 -1.08 -4.58
C GLY A 185 -16.89 -1.94 -5.80
N THR A 186 -16.99 -1.33 -6.98
CA THR A 186 -17.17 -2.02 -8.26
C THR A 186 -16.03 -2.99 -8.54
N PHE A 187 -14.78 -2.55 -8.36
CA PHE A 187 -13.60 -3.39 -8.57
C PHE A 187 -13.54 -4.57 -7.60
N LEU A 188 -13.98 -4.37 -6.35
CA LEU A 188 -14.01 -5.44 -5.36
C LEU A 188 -15.22 -6.36 -5.50
N GLY A 189 -16.29 -5.90 -6.18
CA GLY A 189 -17.60 -6.55 -6.12
C GLY A 189 -18.20 -6.48 -4.72
N HIS A 190 -17.89 -5.42 -3.96
CA HIS A 190 -18.23 -5.26 -2.54
C HIS A 190 -18.71 -3.83 -2.28
N GLU A 191 -19.74 -3.65 -1.47
CA GLU A 191 -20.24 -2.30 -1.16
C GLU A 191 -19.28 -1.57 -0.21
N ILE A 192 -18.95 -0.30 -0.53
CA ILE A 192 -18.13 0.56 0.32
C ILE A 192 -19.04 1.44 1.17
N HIS A 193 -19.15 1.11 2.46
CA HIS A 193 -20.09 1.79 3.38
C HIS A 193 -19.55 3.11 3.95
N TRP A 194 -18.25 3.37 3.78
CA TRP A 194 -17.61 4.61 4.26
C TRP A 194 -16.58 5.15 3.28
N TRP A 195 -16.61 6.46 3.07
CA TRP A 195 -15.57 7.18 2.33
C TRP A 195 -15.33 8.57 2.91
N GLY A 196 -14.06 8.94 3.08
CA GLY A 196 -13.69 10.24 3.64
C GLY A 196 -12.20 10.32 4.01
N VAL A 197 -11.86 11.28 4.88
CA VAL A 197 -10.48 11.49 5.32
C VAL A 197 -10.28 10.88 6.71
N ALA A 198 -9.63 9.71 6.78
CA ALA A 198 -9.40 9.01 8.05
C ALA A 198 -8.24 9.60 8.89
N ASN A 199 -7.45 10.52 8.31
CA ASN A 199 -6.28 11.13 8.92
C ASN A 199 -6.13 12.61 8.51
N ALA A 200 -7.17 13.41 8.73
CA ALA A 200 -7.04 14.85 8.60
C ALA A 200 -6.12 15.35 9.73
N ASN A 201 -5.09 16.13 9.40
CA ASN A 201 -4.41 16.90 10.44
C ASN A 201 -5.48 17.79 11.10
N PRO A 202 -5.64 17.78 12.44
CA PRO A 202 -6.39 18.84 13.08
C PRO A 202 -5.59 20.11 12.83
N ASP A 203 -6.06 20.96 11.91
CA ASP A 203 -5.91 22.42 11.97
C ASP A 203 -6.41 23.06 10.67
N GLY A 204 -7.68 23.43 10.72
CA GLY A 204 -8.29 24.45 9.87
C GLY A 204 -8.71 25.67 10.69
N LYS A 205 -7.95 26.06 11.73
CA LYS A 205 -8.09 27.38 12.35
C LYS A 205 -6.75 28.11 12.22
N ARG A 206 -6.77 29.11 11.34
CA ARG A 206 -5.80 30.22 11.36
C ARG A 206 -5.97 31.04 12.62
#